data_AF-A0A485A2U6-F1
#
_entry.id   AF-A0A485A2U6-F1
#
_cell.length_a   1.000
_cell.length_b   1.000
_cell.length_c   1.000
_cell.angle_alpha   90.00
_cell.angle_beta   90.00
_cell.angle_gamma   90.00
#
_symmetry.space_group_name_H-M   'P 1'
#
loop_
_entity.id
_entity.type
_entity.pdbx_description
1 polymer ?
#
loop_
_entity_poly.entity_id
_entity_poly.type
_entity_poly.pdbx_seq_one_letter_code
_entity_poly.pdbx_strand_id
1 'polypeptide(L)'
;MLVLEKDGQRFEFDNSHFCTNEGTGLTSLMLAGLGIGQHLRRVVQPWLDSGELVEILPQWSRPTIPLHAVYSSNRHQSARLKVFIDWIITTFGQPS
;
A
#
# COMPACT_ATOMS: atom_id res chain seq x y z
N MET A 1 6.52 1.16 11.41
CA MET A 1 7.22 -0.06 10.96
C MET A 1 7.35 -0.05 9.44
N LEU A 2 8.58 -0.07 8.95
CA LEU A 2 8.93 -0.17 7.55
C LEU A 2 9.27 -1.64 7.25
N VAL A 3 8.71 -2.20 6.18
CA VAL A 3 8.89 -3.62 5.83
C VAL A 3 9.34 -3.72 4.40
N LEU A 4 10.51 -4.32 4.19
CA LEU A 4 11.12 -4.52 2.88
C LEU A 4 11.30 -6.02 2.62
N GLU A 5 11.11 -6.42 1.38
CA GLU A 5 11.40 -7.76 0.90
C GLU A 5 12.40 -7.71 -0.25
N LYS A 6 13.39 -8.60 -0.22
CA LYS A 6 14.33 -8.83 -1.32
C LYS A 6 14.85 -10.26 -1.26
N ASP A 7 14.91 -10.92 -2.41
CA ASP A 7 15.42 -12.30 -2.54
C ASP A 7 14.73 -13.31 -1.59
N GLY A 8 13.44 -13.10 -1.32
CA GLY A 8 12.65 -13.92 -0.39
C GLY A 8 12.94 -13.66 1.10
N GLN A 9 13.80 -12.69 1.43
CA GLN A 9 14.09 -12.29 2.79
C GLN A 9 13.32 -11.02 3.16
N ARG A 10 12.65 -11.05 4.32
CA ARG A 10 11.92 -9.93 4.90
C ARG A 10 12.77 -9.21 5.94
N PHE A 11 12.76 -7.88 5.86
CA PHE A 11 13.43 -6.97 6.78
C PHE A 11 12.42 -6.02 7.40
N GLU A 12 12.45 -5.89 8.71
CA GLU A 12 11.58 -5.01 9.48
C GLU A 12 12.39 -3.95 10.19
N PHE A 13 11.90 -2.71 10.15
CA PHE A 13 12.50 -1.57 10.82
C PHE A 13 11.42 -0.89 11.65
N ASP A 14 11.57 -0.93 12.97
CA ASP A 14 10.66 -0.38 13.96
C ASP A 14 11.19 0.89 14.64
N ASN A 15 12.49 1.17 14.51
CA ASN A 15 13.12 2.36 15.07
C ASN A 15 12.96 3.61 14.17
N SER A 16 11.80 4.25 14.23
CA SER A 16 11.51 5.50 13.52
C SER A 16 11.49 6.71 14.47
N HIS A 17 12.15 7.81 14.08
CA HIS A 17 12.06 9.08 14.82
C HIS A 17 10.67 9.73 14.77
N PHE A 18 9.94 9.51 13.68
CA PHE A 18 8.57 9.98 13.49
C PHE A 18 7.68 8.82 13.04
N CYS A 19 6.46 8.79 13.56
CA CYS A 19 5.46 7.77 13.22
C CYS A 19 4.10 8.40 12.99
N THR A 20 3.40 7.93 11.97
CA THR A 20 2.02 8.31 11.67
C THR A 20 1.26 7.08 11.18
N ASN A 21 -0.04 7.06 11.42
CA ASN A 21 -0.96 6.03 10.94
C ASN A 21 -1.76 6.48 9.71
N GLU A 22 -1.45 7.65 9.14
CA GLU A 22 -2.13 8.23 7.99
C GLU A 22 -1.16 8.51 6.83
N GLY A 23 -1.57 8.18 5.60
CA GLY A 23 -0.72 8.33 4.41
C GLY A 23 -0.41 9.79 4.02
N THR A 24 -1.34 10.71 4.25
CA THR A 24 -1.11 12.15 3.99
C THR A 24 -0.04 12.70 4.95
N GLY A 25 -0.12 12.36 6.23
CA GLY A 25 0.89 12.70 7.23
C GLY A 25 2.26 12.13 6.87
N LEU A 26 2.31 10.88 6.38
CA LEU A 26 3.57 10.28 5.92
C LEU A 26 4.16 11.05 4.75
N THR A 27 3.33 11.49 3.81
CA THR A 27 3.74 12.30 2.66
C THR A 27 4.31 13.64 3.11
N SER A 28 3.62 14.35 4.03
CA SER A 28 4.11 15.61 4.58
C SER A 28 5.46 15.48 5.29
N LEU A 29 5.68 14.40 6.03
CA LEU A 29 6.97 14.13 6.69
C LEU A 29 8.10 13.92 5.67
N MET A 30 7.84 13.17 4.59
CA MET A 30 8.82 12.94 3.53
C MET A 30 9.16 14.23 2.79
N LEU A 31 8.16 15.04 2.43
CA LEU A 31 8.36 16.32 1.74
C LEU A 31 9.05 17.37 2.61
N ALA A 32 8.88 17.29 3.93
CA ALA A 32 9.61 18.11 4.89
C ALA A 32 11.07 17.66 5.09
N GLY A 33 11.53 16.59 4.42
CA GLY A 33 12.88 16.07 4.56
C GLY A 33 13.15 15.36 5.89
N LEU A 34 12.11 14.91 6.59
CA LEU A 34 12.22 14.29 7.92
C LEU A 34 12.57 12.80 7.88
N GLY A 35 12.91 12.26 6.70
CA GLY A 35 13.43 10.92 6.53
C GLY A 35 12.85 10.19 5.33
N ILE A 36 12.98 8.87 5.35
CA ILE A 36 12.50 7.96 4.32
C ILE A 36 11.15 7.37 4.72
N GLY A 37 10.27 7.15 3.73
CA GLY A 37 8.97 6.52 3.96
C GLY A 37 8.63 5.53 2.85
N GLN A 38 7.70 4.63 3.16
CA GLN A 38 7.16 3.68 2.18
C GLN A 38 5.68 4.00 1.93
N HIS A 39 5.36 4.41 0.72
CA HIS A 39 4.02 4.82 0.32
C HIS A 39 3.53 4.02 -0.90
N LEU A 40 2.22 4.03 -1.16
CA LEU A 40 1.69 3.60 -2.45
C LEU A 40 2.21 4.53 -3.55
N ARG A 41 2.96 3.97 -4.52
CA ARG A 41 3.59 4.72 -5.61
C ARG A 41 2.62 5.67 -6.32
N ARG A 42 1.44 5.17 -6.70
CA ARG A 42 0.41 5.98 -7.39
C ARG A 42 -0.01 7.23 -6.61
N VAL A 43 0.00 7.18 -5.28
CA VAL A 43 -0.37 8.34 -4.46
C VAL A 43 0.74 9.38 -4.46
N VAL A 44 2.02 8.96 -4.44
CA VAL A 44 3.17 9.87 -4.39
C VAL A 44 3.73 10.26 -5.76
N GLN A 45 3.15 9.74 -6.83
CA GLN A 45 3.62 9.95 -8.20
C GLN A 45 3.84 11.43 -8.57
N PRO A 46 2.97 12.39 -8.19
CA PRO A 46 3.20 13.80 -8.51
C PRO A 46 4.54 14.34 -7.99
N TRP A 47 4.96 13.93 -6.79
CA TRP A 47 6.21 14.37 -6.19
C TRP A 47 7.42 13.58 -6.67
N LEU A 48 7.22 12.35 -7.15
CA LEU A 48 8.26 11.61 -7.88
C LEU A 48 8.52 12.28 -9.23
N ASP A 49 7.48 12.70 -9.93
CA ASP A 49 7.57 13.37 -11.24
C ASP A 49 8.21 14.76 -11.12
N SER A 50 7.91 15.51 -10.04
CA SER A 50 8.54 16.81 -9.77
C SER A 50 9.98 16.71 -9.25
N GLY A 51 10.40 15.53 -8.79
CA GLY A 51 11.69 15.32 -8.14
C GLY A 51 11.77 15.77 -6.68
N GLU A 52 10.64 16.19 -6.09
CA GLU A 52 10.55 16.48 -4.64
C GLU A 52 10.68 15.21 -3.79
N LEU A 53 10.29 14.06 -4.34
CA LEU A 53 10.56 12.74 -3.79
C LEU A 53 11.41 11.93 -4.77
N VAL A 54 12.28 11.08 -4.23
CA VAL A 54 13.15 10.19 -5.02
C VAL A 54 13.03 8.76 -4.48
N GLU A 55 12.97 7.80 -5.39
CA GLU A 55 13.01 6.37 -5.06
C GLU A 55 14.45 5.93 -4.77
N ILE A 56 14.68 5.36 -3.57
CA ILE A 56 16.04 5.04 -3.08
C ILE A 56 16.36 3.54 -2.98
N LEU A 57 15.36 2.67 -3.16
CA LEU A 57 15.51 1.21 -3.05
C LEU A 57 14.69 0.46 -4.12
N PRO A 58 14.91 0.73 -5.43
CA PRO A 58 14.04 0.22 -6.50
C PRO A 58 14.05 -1.31 -6.67
N GLN A 59 15.07 -2.00 -6.13
CA GLN A 59 15.16 -3.47 -6.15
C GLN A 59 14.45 -4.14 -4.96
N TRP A 60 13.84 -3.35 -4.08
CA TRP A 60 13.19 -3.83 -2.87
C TRP A 60 11.69 -3.61 -2.99
N SER A 61 10.90 -4.59 -2.59
CA SER A 61 9.44 -4.52 -2.61
C SER A 61 8.86 -4.47 -1.20
N ARG A 62 7.56 -4.17 -1.12
CA ARG A 62 6.75 -4.52 0.04
C ARG A 62 6.21 -5.94 -0.18
N PRO A 63 6.09 -6.77 0.88
CA PRO A 63 5.34 -8.01 0.78
C PRO A 63 3.93 -7.77 0.26
N THR A 64 3.45 -8.64 -0.63
CA THR A 64 2.07 -8.56 -1.14
C THR A 64 1.08 -8.71 0.01
N ILE A 65 0.19 -7.72 0.17
CA ILE A 65 -0.90 -7.77 1.15
C ILE A 65 -2.14 -8.27 0.42
N PRO A 66 -2.68 -9.45 0.76
CA PRO A 66 -3.89 -9.96 0.12
C PRO A 66 -5.09 -9.05 0.43
N LEU A 67 -5.84 -8.69 -0.62
CA LEU A 67 -7.09 -7.94 -0.48
C LEU A 67 -8.25 -8.93 -0.28
N HIS A 68 -9.01 -8.75 0.80
CA HIS A 68 -10.14 -9.62 1.14
C HIS A 68 -11.47 -8.86 1.09
N ALA A 69 -12.48 -9.44 0.44
CA ALA A 69 -13.86 -8.98 0.53
C ALA A 69 -14.56 -9.70 1.70
N VAL A 70 -14.96 -8.95 2.73
CA VAL A 70 -15.61 -9.49 3.93
C VAL A 70 -17.10 -9.17 3.91
N TYR A 71 -17.95 -10.19 4.08
CA TYR A 71 -19.41 -10.06 4.14
C TYR A 71 -20.00 -11.12 5.08
N SER A 72 -21.19 -10.85 5.62
CA SER A 72 -21.90 -11.81 6.49
C SER A 72 -22.31 -13.07 5.71
N SER A 73 -22.10 -14.24 6.30
CA SER A 73 -22.42 -15.56 5.74
C SER A 73 -23.91 -15.89 5.74
N ASN A 74 -24.81 -14.89 5.71
CA ASN A 74 -26.25 -15.14 5.70
C ASN A 74 -26.65 -15.97 4.47
N ARG A 75 -27.45 -17.02 4.70
CA ARG A 75 -27.90 -18.01 3.70
C ARG A 75 -28.57 -17.42 2.45
N HIS A 76 -29.03 -16.18 2.51
CA HIS A 76 -29.63 -15.45 1.39
C HIS A 76 -28.72 -14.30 0.93
N GLN A 77 -27.56 -14.63 0.35
CA GLN A 77 -26.78 -13.62 -0.37
C GLN A 77 -27.63 -13.06 -1.51
N SER A 78 -27.91 -11.76 -1.47
CA SER A 78 -28.68 -11.12 -2.54
C SER A 78 -27.92 -11.23 -3.86
N ALA A 79 -28.65 -11.37 -4.97
CA ALA A 79 -28.05 -11.39 -6.31
C ALA A 79 -27.19 -10.13 -6.56
N ARG A 80 -27.58 -8.99 -5.97
CA ARG A 80 -26.84 -7.73 -6.04
C ARG A 80 -25.46 -7.81 -5.37
N LEU A 81 -25.34 -8.50 -4.22
CA LEU A 81 -24.05 -8.68 -3.55
C LEU A 81 -23.10 -9.55 -4.39
N LYS A 82 -23.61 -10.63 -4.99
CA LYS A 82 -22.81 -11.50 -5.87
C LYS A 82 -22.26 -10.75 -7.07
N VAL A 83 -23.14 -10.04 -7.79
CA VAL A 83 -22.72 -9.21 -8.94
C VAL A 83 -21.70 -8.15 -8.54
N PHE A 84 -21.85 -7.55 -7.35
CA PHE A 84 -20.87 -6.58 -6.85
C PHE A 84 -19.51 -7.23 -6.53
N ILE A 85 -19.48 -8.41 -5.91
CA ILE A 85 -18.26 -9.17 -5.63
C ILE A 85 -17.58 -9.57 -6.96
N ASP A 86 -18.34 -10.10 -7.91
CA ASP A 86 -17.83 -10.51 -9.23
C ASP A 86 -17.22 -9.30 -9.96
N TRP A 87 -17.86 -8.13 -9.87
CA TRP A 87 -17.35 -6.89 -10.41
C TRP A 87 -16.04 -6.45 -9.71
N ILE A 88 -15.95 -6.51 -8.38
CA ILE A 88 -14.71 -6.22 -7.63
C ILE A 88 -13.59 -7.15 -8.08
N ILE A 89 -13.84 -8.47 -8.15
CA ILE A 89 -12.82 -9.45 -8.54
C ILE A 89 -12.35 -9.20 -9.98
N THR A 90 -13.28 -8.90 -10.89
CA THR A 90 -12.94 -8.58 -12.29
C THR A 90 -12.11 -7.29 -12.39
N THR A 91 -12.40 -6.30 -11.54
CA THR A 91 -11.77 -4.97 -11.59
C THR A 91 -10.43 -4.92 -10.87
N PHE A 92 -10.28 -5.63 -9.76
CA PHE A 92 -9.16 -5.53 -8.83
C PHE A 92 -8.44 -6.86 -8.53
N GLY A 93 -8.98 -8.00 -8.99
CA GLY A 93 -8.43 -9.33 -8.72
C GLY A 93 -7.29 -9.75 -9.65
N GLN A 94 -6.97 -8.93 -10.67
CA GLN A 94 -5.77 -9.10 -11.48
C GLN A 94 -4.56 -8.64 -10.65
N PRO A 95 -3.53 -9.48 -10.45
CA PRO A 95 -2.32 -9.06 -9.75
C PRO A 95 -1.61 -7.96 -10.55
N SER A 96 -1.29 -6.85 -9.87
CA SER A 96 -0.48 -5.73 -10.38
C SER A 96 1.01 -6.01 -10.26
#